data_AF-A0A317Z7G0-F1
#
_entry.id   AF-A0A317Z7G0-F1
#
_cell.length_a   1.000
_cell.length_b   1.000
_cell.length_c   1.000
_cell.angle_alpha   90.00
_cell.angle_beta   90.00
_cell.angle_gamma   90.00
#
_symmetry.space_group_name_H-M   'P 1'
#
loop_
_entity.id
_entity.type
_entity.pdbx_description
1 polymer ?
#
loop_
_entity_poly.entity_id
_entity_poly.type
_entity_poly.pdbx_seq_one_letter_code
_entity_poly.pdbx_strand_id
1 'polypeptide(L)'
;LGEERAHQIVVENTRALAERIEKVVPIKDKLYTPNMEGANEEIREMSYRHAKQLYGEELPQIVIDRLEKELESAIGNGFAVIYLISQRLVKKSLEDGYLVGSRGSVGSSFVATMTEITEVNPLPPHYICPSCKKSEFFDDGSVGSGFDLPDKTCECGTEMIKEGQDIPFETFLGFKGDKVPDIDLNFSGEYQPKAHNYTKVLFGEEYVYRAGTIGTVAEKTAFGFVKGYLNDQGIHKRGAEVDRLVKGCTGVKRTTGQHPGGIIVVPDYMDIFDFTPIQYPADDQSSSWMTTHFDFHSIHDNVLKLDILGHDDPTMIRMLQDLSGIDPKTIPVDDQQTMRIFSSPEALGVTEEEILAKTGTFGVPEFGTGFVRQMLE
;
A
#
# COMPACT_ATOMS: atom_id res chain seq x y z
N LEU A 1 -37.08 -28.26 39.65
CA LEU A 1 -37.89 -27.23 38.95
C LEU A 1 -39.13 -27.92 38.42
N GLY A 2 -40.33 -27.35 38.62
CA GLY A 2 -41.55 -27.87 37.99
C GLY A 2 -41.57 -27.52 36.50
N GLU A 3 -42.38 -28.25 35.73
CA GLU A 3 -42.51 -28.09 34.27
C GLU A 3 -42.89 -26.66 33.88
N GLU A 4 -43.85 -26.07 34.57
CA GLU A 4 -44.30 -24.69 34.38
C GLU A 4 -43.15 -23.68 34.54
N ARG A 5 -42.37 -23.81 35.62
CA ARG A 5 -41.25 -22.90 35.88
C ARG A 5 -40.12 -23.08 34.88
N ALA A 6 -39.89 -24.30 34.39
CA ALA A 6 -38.92 -24.57 33.34
C ALA A 6 -39.35 -23.93 32.01
N HIS A 7 -40.62 -24.10 31.62
CA HIS A 7 -41.17 -23.49 30.41
C HIS A 7 -41.06 -21.95 30.46
N GLN A 8 -41.44 -21.36 31.59
CA GLN A 8 -41.40 -19.92 31.79
C GLN A 8 -39.99 -19.33 31.62
N ILE A 9 -38.96 -19.91 32.26
CA ILE A 9 -37.61 -19.31 32.23
C ILE A 9 -36.79 -19.68 31.00
N VAL A 10 -37.07 -20.84 30.38
CA VAL A 10 -36.30 -21.33 29.21
C VAL A 10 -36.89 -20.83 27.90
N VAL A 11 -38.23 -20.70 27.81
CA VAL A 11 -38.92 -20.37 26.56
C VAL A 11 -39.59 -19.01 26.63
N GLU A 12 -40.48 -18.77 27.60
CA GLU A 12 -41.28 -17.53 27.60
C GLU A 12 -40.41 -16.30 27.84
N ASN A 13 -39.59 -16.31 28.89
CA ASN A 13 -38.73 -15.18 29.22
C ASN A 13 -37.65 -14.93 28.17
N THR A 14 -37.10 -15.99 27.55
CA THR A 14 -36.06 -15.86 26.53
C THR A 14 -36.63 -15.29 25.23
N ARG A 15 -37.82 -15.73 24.81
CA ARG A 15 -38.53 -15.16 23.66
C ARG A 15 -38.98 -13.73 23.92
N ALA A 16 -39.58 -13.46 25.07
CA ALA A 16 -40.00 -12.11 25.44
C ALA A 16 -38.81 -11.13 25.48
N LEU A 17 -37.61 -11.59 25.87
CA LEU A 17 -36.41 -10.78 25.78
C LEU A 17 -35.97 -10.56 24.32
N ALA A 18 -35.95 -11.61 23.50
CA ALA A 18 -35.57 -11.51 22.10
C ALA A 18 -36.51 -10.59 21.29
N GLU A 19 -37.81 -10.63 21.57
CA GLU A 19 -38.83 -9.78 20.92
C GLU A 19 -38.69 -8.30 21.26
N ARG A 20 -38.01 -7.97 22.37
CA ARG A 20 -37.74 -6.58 22.78
C ARG A 20 -36.50 -5.99 22.10
N ILE A 21 -35.69 -6.80 21.43
CA ILE A 21 -34.47 -6.36 20.77
C ILE A 21 -34.83 -5.96 19.33
N GLU A 22 -34.61 -4.69 19.01
CA GLU A 22 -34.79 -4.19 17.65
C GLU A 22 -33.71 -4.74 16.70
N LYS A 23 -33.98 -4.65 15.39
CA LYS A 23 -32.99 -5.06 14.38
C LYS A 23 -31.86 -4.03 14.33
N VAL A 24 -30.69 -4.40 14.82
CA VAL A 24 -29.47 -3.58 14.76
C VAL A 24 -28.63 -3.97 13.54
N VAL A 25 -28.11 -2.99 12.81
CA VAL A 25 -27.13 -3.16 11.73
C VAL A 25 -25.77 -2.72 12.27
N PRO A 26 -24.87 -3.65 12.62
CA PRO A 26 -23.63 -3.31 13.32
C PRO A 26 -22.53 -2.72 12.43
N ILE A 27 -22.66 -2.83 11.11
CA ILE A 27 -21.69 -2.36 10.12
C ILE A 27 -22.46 -1.58 9.06
N LYS A 28 -22.00 -0.37 8.73
CA LYS A 28 -22.65 0.48 7.73
C LYS A 28 -22.47 -0.09 6.32
N ASP A 29 -23.25 0.41 5.36
CA ASP A 29 -23.35 -0.10 3.99
C ASP A 29 -22.65 0.75 2.94
N LYS A 30 -22.04 1.87 3.35
CA LYS A 30 -21.44 2.87 2.45
C LYS A 30 -20.07 3.28 2.93
N LEU A 31 -19.28 3.80 1.99
CA LEU A 31 -18.02 4.48 2.24
C LEU A 31 -18.28 5.92 2.68
N TYR A 32 -17.58 6.36 3.72
CA TYR A 32 -17.60 7.72 4.22
C TYR A 32 -16.17 8.28 4.08
N THR A 33 -16.02 9.35 3.30
CA THR A 33 -14.71 9.92 2.97
C THR A 33 -14.48 11.23 3.75
N PRO A 34 -13.24 11.51 4.17
CA PRO A 34 -12.90 12.77 4.81
C PRO A 34 -13.05 13.91 3.80
N ASN A 35 -13.48 15.07 4.28
CA ASN A 35 -13.51 16.28 3.48
C ASN A 35 -12.26 17.13 3.78
N MET A 36 -11.67 17.72 2.75
CA MET A 36 -10.60 18.70 2.90
C MET A 36 -10.88 19.85 1.94
N GLU A 37 -11.19 21.01 2.51
CA GLU A 37 -11.56 22.20 1.75
C GLU A 37 -10.46 22.55 0.74
N GLY A 38 -10.85 22.79 -0.52
CA GLY A 38 -9.93 23.12 -1.61
C GLY A 38 -9.18 21.94 -2.22
N ALA A 39 -9.30 20.71 -1.70
CA ALA A 39 -8.50 19.58 -2.17
C ALA A 39 -8.67 19.26 -3.66
N ASN A 40 -9.89 19.40 -4.19
CA ASN A 40 -10.19 19.16 -5.60
C ASN A 40 -9.43 20.14 -6.51
N GLU A 41 -9.45 21.43 -6.17
CA GLU A 41 -8.78 22.48 -6.94
C GLU A 41 -7.26 22.35 -6.79
N GLU A 42 -6.77 22.12 -5.57
CA GLU A 42 -5.34 21.97 -5.28
C GLU A 42 -4.73 20.82 -6.08
N ILE A 43 -5.38 19.64 -6.13
CA ILE A 43 -4.91 18.50 -6.93
C ILE A 43 -4.89 18.83 -8.42
N ARG A 44 -5.96 19.43 -8.94
CA ARG A 44 -6.01 19.84 -10.36
C ARG A 44 -4.85 20.80 -10.67
N GLU A 45 -4.70 21.87 -9.90
CA GLU A 45 -3.64 22.86 -10.11
C GLU A 45 -2.23 22.25 -9.98
N MET A 46 -2.01 21.40 -8.99
CA MET A 46 -0.74 20.70 -8.80
C MET A 46 -0.39 19.83 -10.01
N SER A 47 -1.33 19.01 -10.47
CA SER A 47 -1.10 18.11 -11.59
C SER A 47 -0.80 18.87 -12.88
N TYR A 48 -1.59 19.91 -13.21
CA TYR A 48 -1.37 20.71 -14.41
C TYR A 48 -0.06 21.51 -14.34
N ARG A 49 0.26 22.09 -13.19
CA ARG A 49 1.50 22.85 -13.00
C ARG A 49 2.72 21.98 -13.19
N HIS A 50 2.75 20.78 -12.60
CA HIS A 50 3.87 19.88 -12.76
C HIS A 50 3.95 19.31 -14.18
N ALA A 51 2.82 18.93 -14.77
CA ALA A 51 2.78 18.51 -16.17
C ALA A 51 3.37 19.56 -17.11
N LYS A 52 3.04 20.85 -16.90
CA LYS A 52 3.61 21.94 -17.71
C LYS A 52 5.11 22.13 -17.52
N GLN A 53 5.62 21.88 -16.31
CA GLN A 53 7.06 21.93 -16.06
C GLN A 53 7.82 20.83 -16.82
N LEU A 54 7.18 19.67 -17.05
CA LEU A 54 7.79 18.53 -17.75
C LEU A 54 7.57 18.59 -19.28
N TYR A 55 6.32 18.80 -19.70
CA TYR A 55 5.88 18.72 -21.11
C TYR A 55 5.71 20.08 -21.79
N GLY A 56 5.94 21.19 -21.08
CA GLY A 56 5.83 22.55 -21.61
C GLY A 56 4.47 23.21 -21.35
N GLU A 57 4.39 24.53 -21.56
CA GLU A 57 3.16 25.30 -21.32
C GLU A 57 1.99 24.85 -22.21
N GLU A 58 2.29 24.50 -23.46
CA GLU A 58 1.35 23.90 -24.40
C GLU A 58 1.45 22.38 -24.29
N LEU A 59 0.63 21.80 -23.41
CA LEU A 59 0.64 20.35 -23.16
C LEU A 59 0.23 19.56 -24.41
N PRO A 60 0.90 18.43 -24.69
CA PRO A 60 0.44 17.48 -25.71
C PRO A 60 -0.97 16.97 -25.42
N GLN A 61 -1.76 16.73 -26.47
CA GLN A 61 -3.15 16.29 -26.31
C GLN A 61 -3.27 14.99 -25.50
N ILE A 62 -2.35 14.04 -25.68
CA ILE A 62 -2.31 12.78 -24.92
C ILE A 62 -2.19 13.02 -23.39
N VAL A 63 -1.45 14.05 -22.98
CA VAL A 63 -1.28 14.44 -21.57
C VAL A 63 -2.55 15.09 -21.04
N ILE A 64 -3.16 16.00 -21.82
CA ILE A 64 -4.42 16.66 -21.46
C ILE A 64 -5.54 15.63 -21.29
N ASP A 65 -5.71 14.75 -22.27
CA ASP A 65 -6.75 13.72 -22.27
C ASP A 65 -6.60 12.78 -21.06
N ARG A 66 -5.36 12.41 -20.72
CA ARG A 66 -5.06 11.61 -19.54
C ARG A 66 -5.40 12.35 -18.25
N LEU A 67 -4.95 13.60 -18.10
CA LEU A 67 -5.21 14.40 -16.90
C LEU A 67 -6.70 14.65 -16.68
N GLU A 68 -7.44 15.08 -17.70
CA GLU A 68 -8.87 15.37 -17.56
C GLU A 68 -9.66 14.11 -17.20
N LYS A 69 -9.40 12.98 -17.88
CA LYS A 69 -10.05 11.70 -17.57
C LYS A 69 -9.79 11.26 -16.12
N GLU A 70 -8.55 11.32 -15.67
CA GLU A 70 -8.19 10.89 -14.32
C GLU A 70 -8.72 11.83 -13.24
N LEU A 71 -8.60 13.16 -13.45
CA LEU A 71 -9.07 14.17 -12.50
C LEU A 71 -10.59 14.15 -12.37
N GLU A 72 -11.33 14.01 -13.48
CA GLU A 72 -12.80 13.88 -13.44
C GLU A 72 -13.22 12.67 -12.60
N SER A 73 -12.54 11.53 -12.77
CA SER A 73 -12.78 10.32 -11.98
C SER A 73 -12.40 10.51 -10.50
N ALA A 74 -11.22 11.02 -10.20
CA ALA A 74 -10.74 11.19 -8.83
C ALA A 74 -11.58 12.21 -8.04
N ILE A 75 -11.95 13.32 -8.67
CA ILE A 75 -12.79 14.37 -8.04
C ILE A 75 -14.24 13.90 -7.95
N GLY A 76 -14.79 13.32 -9.02
CA GLY A 76 -16.19 12.87 -9.07
C GLY A 76 -16.51 11.78 -8.05
N ASN A 77 -15.54 10.93 -7.71
CA ASN A 77 -15.68 9.88 -6.69
C ASN A 77 -15.18 10.31 -5.29
N GLY A 78 -14.75 11.56 -5.09
CA GLY A 78 -14.33 12.08 -3.78
C GLY A 78 -12.97 11.57 -3.29
N PHE A 79 -12.08 11.14 -4.19
CA PHE A 79 -10.75 10.60 -3.86
C PHE A 79 -9.62 11.64 -3.93
N ALA A 80 -9.87 12.86 -4.40
CA ALA A 80 -8.86 13.93 -4.45
C ALA A 80 -8.20 14.20 -3.08
N VAL A 81 -8.98 14.09 -2.00
CA VAL A 81 -8.46 14.23 -0.63
C VAL A 81 -7.35 13.22 -0.37
N ILE A 82 -7.52 11.94 -0.76
CA ILE A 82 -6.54 10.86 -0.57
C ILE A 82 -5.23 11.18 -1.29
N TYR A 83 -5.32 11.63 -2.55
CA TYR A 83 -4.14 12.05 -3.31
C TYR A 83 -3.40 13.16 -2.57
N LEU A 84 -4.13 14.17 -2.08
CA LEU A 84 -3.51 15.32 -1.42
C LEU A 84 -2.82 14.93 -0.11
N ILE A 85 -3.42 14.04 0.67
CA ILE A 85 -2.82 13.52 1.89
C ILE A 85 -1.54 12.74 1.57
N SER A 86 -1.61 11.83 0.61
CA SER A 86 -0.46 11.03 0.17
C SER A 86 0.66 11.92 -0.34
N GLN A 87 0.34 12.95 -1.12
CA GLN A 87 1.31 13.94 -1.58
C GLN A 87 1.99 14.65 -0.41
N ARG A 88 1.22 15.10 0.59
CA ARG A 88 1.76 15.77 1.78
C ARG A 88 2.66 14.84 2.59
N LEU A 89 2.31 13.56 2.72
CA LEU A 89 3.13 12.56 3.39
C LEU A 89 4.45 12.32 2.66
N VAL A 90 4.42 12.14 1.34
CA VAL A 90 5.62 11.94 0.52
C VAL A 90 6.52 13.17 0.58
N LYS A 91 5.97 14.36 0.34
CA LYS A 91 6.70 15.63 0.39
C LYS A 91 7.38 15.82 1.74
N LYS A 92 6.66 15.58 2.84
CA LYS A 92 7.21 15.72 4.20
C LYS A 92 8.36 14.74 4.46
N SER A 93 8.27 13.51 3.92
CA SER A 93 9.35 12.52 4.01
C SER A 93 10.60 12.97 3.25
N LEU A 94 10.42 13.49 2.03
CA LEU A 94 11.51 14.01 1.20
C LEU A 94 12.19 15.22 1.84
N GLU A 95 11.42 16.15 2.42
CA GLU A 95 11.94 17.30 3.18
C GLU A 95 12.77 16.87 4.42
N ASP A 96 12.44 15.73 5.01
CA ASP A 96 13.18 15.13 6.13
C ASP A 96 14.35 14.22 5.66
N GLY A 97 14.60 14.18 4.35
CA GLY A 97 15.69 13.41 3.73
C GLY A 97 15.42 11.92 3.57
N TYR A 98 14.17 11.47 3.66
CA TYR A 98 13.78 10.07 3.44
C TYR A 98 13.03 9.92 2.11
N LEU A 99 13.65 9.18 1.18
CA LEU A 99 13.02 8.71 -0.06
C LEU A 99 11.79 7.84 0.28
N VAL A 100 10.78 7.88 -0.59
CA VAL A 100 9.58 7.05 -0.46
C VAL A 100 9.47 6.18 -1.70
N GLY A 101 9.40 4.86 -1.50
CA GLY A 101 9.20 3.91 -2.58
C GLY A 101 7.74 3.90 -3.03
N SER A 102 7.53 3.90 -4.35
CA SER A 102 6.20 3.73 -4.95
C SER A 102 5.73 2.28 -4.77
N ARG A 103 4.43 2.05 -4.53
CA ARG A 103 3.87 0.70 -4.37
C ARG A 103 2.42 0.61 -4.86
N GLY A 104 2.04 -0.58 -5.30
CA GLY A 104 0.64 -0.91 -5.59
C GLY A 104 0.09 -0.21 -6.84
N SER A 105 -1.24 -0.15 -6.94
CA SER A 105 -1.93 0.33 -8.14
C SER A 105 -1.89 1.85 -8.34
N VAL A 106 -1.37 2.63 -7.40
CA VAL A 106 -1.29 4.09 -7.54
C VAL A 106 -0.35 4.50 -8.69
N GLY A 107 0.63 3.66 -9.03
CA GLY A 107 1.50 3.83 -10.21
C GLY A 107 0.78 3.82 -11.55
N SER A 108 -0.49 3.40 -11.59
CA SER A 108 -1.35 3.45 -12.77
C SER A 108 -1.97 4.84 -13.02
N SER A 109 -1.85 5.78 -12.09
CA SER A 109 -2.44 7.12 -12.19
C SER A 109 -1.39 8.17 -12.56
N PHE A 110 -1.59 8.82 -13.70
CA PHE A 110 -0.76 9.93 -14.15
C PHE A 110 -0.94 11.16 -13.25
N VAL A 111 -2.13 11.37 -12.69
CA VAL A 111 -2.36 12.39 -11.66
C VAL A 111 -1.44 12.14 -10.47
N ALA A 112 -1.28 10.88 -10.04
CA ALA A 112 -0.41 10.52 -8.93
C ALA A 112 1.07 10.85 -9.25
N THR A 113 1.52 10.56 -10.48
CA THR A 113 2.85 10.94 -10.98
C THR A 113 3.04 12.46 -10.91
N MET A 114 2.06 13.23 -11.41
CA MET A 114 2.16 14.70 -11.46
C MET A 114 2.04 15.35 -10.07
N THR A 115 1.44 14.67 -9.11
CA THR A 115 1.44 15.08 -7.70
C THR A 115 2.62 14.52 -6.91
N GLU A 116 3.60 13.87 -7.55
CA GLU A 116 4.79 13.31 -6.89
C GLU A 116 4.47 12.28 -5.79
N ILE A 117 3.35 11.56 -5.93
CA ILE A 117 2.98 10.45 -5.03
C ILE A 117 3.70 9.17 -5.45
N THR A 118 3.92 9.02 -6.76
CA THR A 118 4.58 7.86 -7.38
C THR A 118 5.60 8.33 -8.40
N GLU A 119 6.70 7.59 -8.51
CA GLU A 119 7.74 7.78 -9.53
C GLU A 119 7.42 7.06 -10.84
N VAL A 120 6.39 6.20 -10.84
CA VAL A 120 5.94 5.51 -12.05
C VAL A 120 5.13 6.47 -12.93
N ASN A 121 5.53 6.61 -14.19
CA ASN A 121 4.78 7.34 -15.21
C ASN A 121 3.95 6.37 -16.10
N PRO A 122 2.61 6.38 -16.02
CA PRO A 122 1.78 5.40 -16.72
C PRO A 122 1.38 5.80 -18.15
N LEU A 123 1.93 6.88 -18.70
CA LEU A 123 1.75 7.21 -20.12
C LEU A 123 2.43 6.16 -21.01
N PRO A 124 2.08 6.09 -22.32
CA PRO A 124 2.83 5.27 -23.28
C PRO A 124 4.32 5.65 -23.31
N PRO A 125 5.21 4.76 -23.77
CA PRO A 125 6.64 5.04 -23.91
C PRO A 125 6.87 6.34 -24.67
N HIS A 126 7.76 7.19 -24.16
CA HIS A 126 8.03 8.49 -24.76
C HIS A 126 9.38 9.07 -24.36
N TYR A 127 9.87 9.98 -25.20
CA TYR A 127 10.96 10.88 -24.85
C TYR A 127 10.43 12.22 -24.36
N ILE A 128 11.14 12.85 -23.43
CA ILE A 128 10.91 14.24 -23.00
C ILE A 128 12.25 14.98 -23.00
N CYS A 129 12.34 16.13 -23.65
CA CYS A 129 13.51 16.99 -23.53
C CYS A 129 13.41 17.85 -22.26
N PRO A 130 14.34 17.75 -21.28
CA PRO A 130 14.27 18.56 -20.07
C PRO A 130 14.48 20.05 -20.32
N SER A 131 15.09 20.42 -21.45
CA SER A 131 15.39 21.80 -21.84
C SER A 131 14.25 22.43 -22.65
N CYS A 132 13.99 21.95 -23.87
CA CYS A 132 13.00 22.57 -24.77
C CYS A 132 11.57 22.01 -24.62
N LYS A 133 11.36 21.03 -23.73
CA LYS A 133 10.06 20.42 -23.40
C LYS A 133 9.36 19.68 -24.55
N LYS A 134 10.02 19.51 -25.71
CA LYS A 134 9.53 18.62 -26.77
C LYS A 134 9.41 17.19 -26.26
N SER A 135 8.30 16.55 -26.62
CA SER A 135 8.01 15.16 -26.31
C SER A 135 7.65 14.37 -27.56
N GLU A 136 7.98 13.08 -27.58
CA GLU A 136 7.67 12.14 -28.67
C GLU A 136 7.14 10.83 -28.07
N PHE A 137 5.89 10.48 -28.38
CA PHE A 137 5.19 9.33 -27.83
C PHE A 137 5.12 8.16 -28.82
N PHE A 138 5.18 6.95 -28.31
CA PHE A 138 5.02 5.69 -29.04
C PHE A 138 3.79 4.95 -28.50
N ASP A 139 2.68 5.02 -29.21
CA ASP A 139 1.39 4.40 -28.84
C ASP A 139 1.00 3.21 -29.73
N ASP A 140 1.91 2.77 -30.60
CA ASP A 140 1.70 1.66 -31.54
C ASP A 140 1.94 0.28 -30.92
N GLY A 141 2.36 0.23 -29.65
CA GLY A 141 2.68 -0.98 -28.91
C GLY A 141 3.99 -1.65 -29.35
N SER A 142 4.83 -0.95 -30.13
CA SER A 142 6.12 -1.48 -30.57
C SER A 142 7.18 -1.53 -29.46
N VAL A 143 7.01 -0.70 -28.44
CA VAL A 143 7.89 -0.57 -27.27
C VAL A 143 7.09 -0.88 -26.00
N GLY A 144 7.64 -1.69 -25.10
CA GLY A 144 6.98 -2.06 -23.85
C GLY A 144 7.10 -0.98 -22.77
N SER A 145 8.32 -0.51 -22.52
CA SER A 145 8.61 0.57 -21.57
C SER A 145 9.45 1.66 -22.23
N GLY A 146 9.21 2.91 -21.83
CA GLY A 146 10.10 4.02 -22.16
C GLY A 146 11.54 3.76 -21.72
N PHE A 147 11.75 3.00 -20.65
CA PHE A 147 13.09 2.63 -20.18
C PHE A 147 13.86 1.72 -21.15
N ASP A 148 13.16 1.05 -22.07
CA ASP A 148 13.77 0.24 -23.14
C ASP A 148 14.19 1.07 -24.37
N LEU A 149 13.82 2.35 -24.42
CA LEU A 149 14.18 3.23 -25.52
C LEU A 149 15.71 3.46 -25.54
N PRO A 150 16.34 3.51 -26.74
CA PRO A 150 17.75 3.87 -26.82
C PRO A 150 17.98 5.33 -26.42
N ASP A 151 19.18 5.66 -25.96
CA ASP A 151 19.52 7.06 -25.70
C ASP A 151 19.39 7.91 -26.97
N LYS A 152 18.83 9.11 -26.80
CA LYS A 152 18.52 10.03 -27.90
C LYS A 152 18.79 11.46 -27.48
N THR A 153 19.52 12.18 -28.33
CA THR A 153 19.70 13.63 -28.17
C THR A 153 18.57 14.39 -28.87
N CYS A 154 17.99 15.38 -28.18
CA CYS A 154 16.99 16.29 -28.75
C CYS A 154 17.62 17.22 -29.80
N GLU A 155 16.81 17.78 -30.69
CA GLU A 155 17.23 18.79 -31.67
C GLU A 155 17.89 20.03 -31.04
N CYS A 156 17.59 20.35 -29.77
CA CYS A 156 18.24 21.42 -29.03
C CYS A 156 19.60 21.04 -28.43
N GLY A 157 20.09 19.82 -28.67
CA GLY A 157 21.38 19.30 -28.21
C GLY A 157 21.38 18.75 -26.79
N THR A 158 20.21 18.62 -26.14
CA THR A 158 20.08 18.06 -24.79
C THR A 158 19.69 16.59 -24.86
N GLU A 159 20.31 15.74 -24.05
CA GLU A 159 19.89 14.34 -23.88
C GLU A 159 18.43 14.26 -23.42
N MET A 160 17.67 13.37 -24.05
CA MET A 160 16.25 13.19 -23.75
C MET A 160 16.06 12.22 -22.58
N ILE A 161 15.09 12.54 -21.74
CA ILE A 161 14.61 11.64 -20.68
C ILE A 161 13.70 10.61 -21.34
N LYS A 162 13.81 9.36 -20.90
CA LYS A 162 13.04 8.21 -21.34
C LYS A 162 12.00 7.87 -20.27
N GLU A 163 10.72 7.83 -20.62
CA GLU A 163 9.65 7.59 -19.64
C GLU A 163 8.43 6.88 -20.24
N GLY A 164 7.52 6.44 -19.37
CA GLY A 164 6.23 5.87 -19.75
C GLY A 164 6.20 4.34 -19.75
N GLN A 165 5.28 3.78 -18.97
CA GLN A 165 5.16 2.33 -18.73
C GLN A 165 3.88 1.71 -19.33
N ASP A 166 3.11 2.51 -20.08
CA ASP A 166 1.83 2.15 -20.71
C ASP A 166 0.83 1.44 -19.78
N ILE A 167 0.59 2.04 -18.61
CA ILE A 167 -0.24 1.43 -17.56
C ILE A 167 -1.65 2.04 -17.61
N PRO A 168 -2.72 1.23 -17.74
CA PRO A 168 -4.08 1.74 -17.77
C PRO A 168 -4.56 2.19 -16.39
N PHE A 169 -5.14 3.40 -16.33
CA PHE A 169 -5.66 4.03 -15.12
C PHE A 169 -6.70 3.18 -14.38
N GLU A 170 -7.51 2.42 -15.12
CA GLU A 170 -8.59 1.60 -14.59
C GLU A 170 -8.09 0.48 -13.65
N THR A 171 -6.80 0.15 -13.67
CA THR A 171 -6.17 -0.72 -12.66
C THR A 171 -6.33 -0.14 -11.24
N PHE A 172 -6.36 1.18 -11.13
CA PHE A 172 -6.48 1.91 -9.87
C PHE A 172 -7.94 2.02 -9.40
N LEU A 173 -8.80 2.74 -10.15
CA LEU A 173 -10.19 3.06 -9.75
C LEU A 173 -11.29 2.25 -10.47
N GLY A 174 -10.93 1.31 -11.34
CA GLY A 174 -11.90 0.66 -12.21
C GLY A 174 -12.48 1.61 -13.26
N PHE A 175 -13.51 1.16 -13.97
CA PHE A 175 -14.16 1.94 -15.03
C PHE A 175 -15.24 2.89 -14.50
N LYS A 176 -15.84 2.57 -13.34
CA LYS A 176 -16.98 3.31 -12.78
C LYS A 176 -16.68 3.97 -11.44
N GLY A 177 -15.43 3.95 -10.98
CA GLY A 177 -15.09 4.36 -9.61
C GLY A 177 -15.64 3.40 -8.55
N ASP A 178 -15.97 2.17 -8.94
CA ASP A 178 -16.56 1.14 -8.09
C ASP A 178 -15.52 0.44 -7.20
N LYS A 179 -14.23 0.70 -7.42
CA LYS A 179 -13.14 0.24 -6.59
C LYS A 179 -12.69 1.38 -5.65
N VAL A 180 -12.74 1.11 -4.34
CA VAL A 180 -12.13 1.99 -3.34
C VAL A 180 -10.60 1.91 -3.49
N PRO A 181 -9.90 3.02 -3.72
CA PRO A 181 -8.46 3.00 -3.91
C PRO A 181 -7.73 2.73 -2.60
N ASP A 182 -6.66 1.95 -2.69
CA ASP A 182 -5.63 1.83 -1.64
C ASP A 182 -4.37 2.54 -2.16
N ILE A 183 -3.90 3.56 -1.45
CA ILE A 183 -2.62 4.22 -1.78
C ILE A 183 -1.57 3.65 -0.83
N ASP A 184 -0.74 2.77 -1.39
CA ASP A 184 0.38 2.15 -0.71
C ASP A 184 1.63 3.02 -0.86
N LEU A 185 2.26 3.36 0.26
CA LEU A 185 3.51 4.11 0.27
C LEU A 185 4.55 3.35 1.10
N ASN A 186 5.70 3.04 0.49
CA ASN A 186 6.81 2.40 1.18
C ASN A 186 7.73 3.48 1.76
N PHE A 187 7.57 3.78 3.04
CA PHE A 187 8.52 4.61 3.78
C PHE A 187 9.69 3.77 4.28
N SER A 188 10.83 4.39 4.53
CA SER A 188 11.88 3.78 5.35
C SER A 188 11.28 3.32 6.69
N GLY A 189 11.65 2.12 7.14
CA GLY A 189 11.23 1.60 8.45
C GLY A 189 11.57 2.56 9.62
N GLU A 190 12.65 3.33 9.49
CA GLU A 190 13.03 4.36 10.47
C GLU A 190 12.10 5.58 10.48
N TYR A 191 11.52 5.89 9.32
CA TYR A 191 10.67 7.07 9.14
C TYR A 191 9.17 6.76 9.29
N GLN A 192 8.79 5.50 9.13
CA GLN A 192 7.39 5.05 9.19
C GLN A 192 6.61 5.61 10.40
N PRO A 193 7.14 5.61 11.65
CA PRO A 193 6.42 6.18 12.80
C PRO A 193 6.20 7.70 12.70
N LYS A 194 7.14 8.43 12.06
CA LYS A 194 6.99 9.88 11.83
C LYS A 194 5.92 10.16 10.78
N ALA A 195 5.89 9.38 9.70
CA ALA A 195 4.84 9.45 8.69
C ALA A 195 3.45 9.16 9.30
N HIS A 196 3.33 8.14 10.16
CA HIS A 196 2.10 7.89 10.92
C HIS A 196 1.71 9.10 11.77
N ASN A 197 2.63 9.64 12.58
CA ASN A 197 2.31 10.79 13.45
C ASN A 197 1.95 12.05 12.66
N TYR A 198 2.48 12.23 11.44
CA TYR A 198 2.10 13.36 10.60
C TYR A 198 0.63 13.30 10.19
N THR A 199 0.01 12.12 10.09
CA THR A 199 -1.44 12.02 9.88
C THR A 199 -2.24 12.64 11.02
N LYS A 200 -1.79 12.54 12.29
CA LYS A 200 -2.42 13.24 13.42
C LYS A 200 -2.37 14.76 13.26
N VAL A 201 -1.32 15.29 12.64
CA VAL A 201 -1.19 16.72 12.34
C VAL A 201 -2.13 17.12 11.20
N LEU A 202 -2.26 16.27 10.17
CA LEU A 202 -3.08 16.55 9.00
C LEU A 202 -4.58 16.51 9.29
N PHE A 203 -5.03 15.58 10.14
CA PHE A 203 -6.46 15.34 10.38
C PHE A 203 -6.93 15.70 11.78
N GLY A 204 -6.03 15.78 12.76
CA GLY A 204 -6.37 15.79 14.18
C GLY A 204 -6.28 14.41 14.80
N GLU A 205 -5.81 14.34 16.04
CA GLU A 205 -5.52 13.09 16.75
C GLU A 205 -6.77 12.23 17.01
N GLU A 206 -7.95 12.85 17.09
CA GLU A 206 -9.23 12.18 17.31
C GLU A 206 -9.83 11.54 16.04
N TYR A 207 -9.27 11.86 14.86
CA TYR A 207 -9.77 11.43 13.56
C TYR A 207 -8.90 10.36 12.87
N VAL A 208 -7.82 9.93 13.52
CA VAL A 208 -6.93 8.89 12.99
C VAL A 208 -6.67 7.78 13.99
N TYR A 209 -6.80 6.54 13.54
CA TYR A 209 -6.61 5.36 14.37
C TYR A 209 -5.72 4.35 13.64
N ARG A 210 -4.92 3.60 14.38
CA ARG A 210 -4.20 2.47 13.78
C ARG A 210 -5.19 1.34 13.52
N ALA A 211 -5.15 0.70 12.35
CA ALA A 211 -5.97 -0.49 12.15
C ALA A 211 -5.55 -1.59 13.14
N GLY A 212 -6.51 -2.14 13.89
CA GLY A 212 -6.28 -3.23 14.82
C GLY A 212 -6.19 -4.59 14.13
N THR A 213 -5.52 -5.55 14.77
CA THR A 213 -5.50 -6.95 14.33
C THR A 213 -5.89 -7.90 15.45
N ILE A 214 -6.53 -9.01 15.08
CA ILE A 214 -6.94 -10.07 16.02
C ILE A 214 -6.05 -11.29 15.76
N GLY A 215 -5.12 -11.53 16.68
CA GLY A 215 -4.24 -12.70 16.63
C GLY A 215 -5.00 -13.95 17.01
N THR A 216 -5.13 -14.90 16.07
CA THR A 216 -5.83 -16.18 16.29
C THR A 216 -4.85 -17.33 16.47
N VAL A 217 -5.33 -18.44 17.03
CA VAL A 217 -4.55 -19.69 17.08
C VAL A 217 -4.44 -20.26 15.67
N ALA A 218 -3.23 -20.22 15.09
CA ALA A 218 -2.89 -20.87 13.84
C ALA A 218 -2.53 -22.36 14.06
N GLU A 219 -2.49 -23.14 12.98
CA GLU A 219 -2.30 -24.59 13.01
C GLU A 219 -1.06 -25.04 13.78
N LYS A 220 0.09 -24.40 13.56
CA LYS A 220 1.35 -24.70 14.29
C LYS A 220 1.20 -24.51 15.80
N THR A 221 0.54 -23.44 16.22
CA THR A 221 0.29 -23.16 17.65
C THR A 221 -0.72 -24.14 18.23
N ALA A 222 -1.81 -24.42 17.52
CA ALA A 222 -2.80 -25.42 17.92
C ALA A 222 -2.17 -26.81 18.08
N PHE A 223 -1.28 -27.21 17.17
CA PHE A 223 -0.51 -28.46 17.29
C PHE A 223 0.32 -28.50 18.57
N GLY A 224 1.03 -27.41 18.89
CA GLY A 224 1.76 -27.25 20.15
C GLY A 224 0.86 -27.41 21.37
N PHE A 225 -0.31 -26.76 21.39
CA PHE A 225 -1.27 -26.87 22.51
C PHE A 225 -1.83 -28.29 22.68
N VAL A 226 -2.25 -28.92 21.58
CA VAL A 226 -2.82 -30.28 21.61
C VAL A 226 -1.76 -31.28 22.07
N LYS A 227 -0.53 -31.21 21.55
CA LYS A 227 0.56 -32.10 21.97
C LYS A 227 0.96 -31.86 23.42
N GLY A 228 1.06 -30.61 23.85
CA GLY A 228 1.33 -30.25 25.25
C GLY A 228 0.29 -30.86 26.18
N TYR A 229 -1.00 -30.61 25.92
CA TYR A 229 -2.09 -31.19 26.71
C TYR A 229 -2.07 -32.72 26.76
N LEU A 230 -1.94 -33.38 25.60
CA LEU A 230 -1.90 -34.85 25.54
C LEU A 230 -0.73 -35.42 26.33
N ASN A 231 0.44 -34.76 26.30
CA ASN A 231 1.61 -35.15 27.06
C ASN A 231 1.38 -34.97 28.57
N ASP A 232 0.86 -33.82 28.99
CA ASP A 232 0.59 -33.51 30.41
C ASP A 232 -0.43 -34.46 31.03
N GLN A 233 -1.37 -34.95 30.23
CA GLN A 233 -2.37 -35.95 30.65
C GLN A 233 -1.88 -37.40 30.50
N GLY A 234 -0.68 -37.63 29.95
CA GLY A 234 -0.16 -38.98 29.68
C GLY A 234 -0.99 -39.77 28.64
N ILE A 235 -1.68 -39.07 27.74
CA ILE A 235 -2.60 -39.67 26.76
C ILE A 235 -1.91 -39.75 25.39
N HIS A 236 -1.82 -40.96 24.84
CA HIS A 236 -1.40 -41.15 23.44
C HIS A 236 -2.60 -41.23 22.51
N LYS A 237 -2.58 -40.41 21.44
CA LYS A 237 -3.57 -40.41 20.37
C LYS A 237 -2.90 -40.57 19.00
N ARG A 238 -3.65 -41.15 18.06
CA ARG A 238 -3.25 -41.30 16.66
C ARG A 238 -3.13 -39.92 15.99
N GLY A 239 -2.31 -39.81 14.95
CA GLY A 239 -2.14 -38.57 14.17
C GLY A 239 -3.47 -37.95 13.75
N ALA A 240 -4.37 -38.74 13.18
CA ALA A 240 -5.70 -38.27 12.76
C ALA A 240 -6.54 -37.62 13.89
N GLU A 241 -6.43 -38.11 15.13
CA GLU A 241 -7.14 -37.49 16.27
C GLU A 241 -6.44 -36.21 16.73
N VAL A 242 -5.10 -36.18 16.67
CA VAL A 242 -4.35 -34.93 16.90
C VAL A 242 -4.78 -33.88 15.89
N ASP A 243 -4.83 -34.22 14.60
CA ASP A 243 -5.21 -33.28 13.54
C ASP A 243 -6.66 -32.78 13.70
N ARG A 244 -7.59 -33.65 14.13
CA ARG A 244 -8.96 -33.25 14.46
C ARG A 244 -9.00 -32.25 15.61
N LEU A 245 -8.26 -32.51 16.69
CA LEU A 245 -8.19 -31.61 17.85
C LEU A 245 -7.55 -30.27 17.47
N VAL A 246 -6.49 -30.29 16.65
CA VAL A 246 -5.83 -29.09 16.13
C VAL A 246 -6.82 -28.21 15.38
N LYS A 247 -7.60 -28.79 14.45
CA LYS A 247 -8.67 -28.06 13.73
C LYS A 247 -9.74 -27.49 14.65
N GLY A 248 -10.04 -28.16 15.77
CA GLY A 248 -10.99 -27.67 16.77
C GLY A 248 -10.47 -26.47 17.59
N CYS A 249 -9.16 -26.22 17.58
CA CYS A 249 -8.54 -25.10 18.31
C CYS A 249 -8.22 -23.90 17.40
N THR A 250 -8.14 -24.09 16.09
CA THR A 250 -7.77 -23.02 15.15
C THR A 250 -8.84 -21.94 15.05
N GLY A 251 -8.41 -20.69 14.87
CA GLY A 251 -9.32 -19.54 14.70
C GLY A 251 -9.79 -18.90 16.02
N VAL A 252 -9.54 -19.54 17.16
CA VAL A 252 -9.83 -18.94 18.47
C VAL A 252 -8.94 -17.71 18.68
N LYS A 253 -9.53 -16.59 19.11
CA LYS A 253 -8.78 -15.37 19.49
C LYS A 253 -7.78 -15.69 20.60
N ARG A 254 -6.55 -15.19 20.45
CA ARG A 254 -5.49 -15.30 21.44
C ARG A 254 -4.97 -13.94 21.92
N THR A 255 -4.79 -12.98 21.01
CA THR A 255 -4.24 -11.65 21.32
C THR A 255 -4.86 -10.58 20.40
N THR A 256 -4.54 -9.32 20.65
CA THR A 256 -4.75 -8.20 19.71
C THR A 256 -3.40 -7.59 19.33
N GLY A 257 -3.35 -6.86 18.22
CA GLY A 257 -2.13 -6.24 17.73
C GLY A 257 -2.42 -5.05 16.81
N GLN A 258 -1.41 -4.65 16.05
CA GLN A 258 -1.47 -3.51 15.13
C GLN A 258 -1.33 -3.98 13.68
N HIS A 259 -1.99 -3.29 12.76
CA HIS A 259 -1.73 -3.44 11.33
C HIS A 259 -0.32 -2.92 10.99
N PRO A 260 0.41 -3.55 10.06
CA PRO A 260 1.79 -3.17 9.73
C PRO A 260 1.97 -1.70 9.30
N GLY A 261 0.95 -1.06 8.72
CA GLY A 261 1.05 0.35 8.33
C GLY A 261 -0.27 1.10 8.14
N GLY A 262 -1.40 0.45 8.41
CA GLY A 262 -2.71 0.95 7.99
C GLY A 262 -3.27 1.97 8.98
N ILE A 263 -3.43 3.22 8.56
CA ILE A 263 -4.08 4.28 9.33
C ILE A 263 -5.50 4.45 8.83
N ILE A 264 -6.46 4.32 9.73
CA ILE A 264 -7.88 4.56 9.47
C ILE A 264 -8.15 6.05 9.67
N VAL A 265 -8.76 6.67 8.65
CA VAL A 265 -9.14 8.09 8.69
C VAL A 265 -10.65 8.20 8.86
N VAL A 266 -11.08 8.87 9.92
CA VAL A 266 -12.49 9.13 10.23
C VAL A 266 -12.85 10.51 9.69
N PRO A 267 -13.94 10.65 8.91
CA PRO A 267 -14.42 11.96 8.48
C PRO A 267 -14.81 12.85 9.67
N ASP A 268 -14.54 14.15 9.58
CA ASP A 268 -14.80 15.13 10.64
C ASP A 268 -16.28 15.27 11.04
N TYR A 269 -17.19 14.90 10.14
CA TYR A 269 -18.64 14.88 10.34
C TYR A 269 -19.17 13.56 10.95
N MET A 270 -18.30 12.60 11.28
CA MET A 270 -18.63 11.30 11.90
C MET A 270 -17.79 11.05 13.15
N ASP A 271 -18.18 10.06 13.96
CA ASP A 271 -17.40 9.59 15.11
C ASP A 271 -16.79 8.20 14.80
N ILE A 272 -15.64 7.84 15.38
CA ILE A 272 -15.11 6.47 15.26
C ILE A 272 -16.12 5.42 15.75
N PHE A 273 -16.91 5.75 16.77
CA PHE A 273 -17.91 4.85 17.36
C PHE A 273 -19.09 4.55 16.43
N ASP A 274 -19.25 5.30 15.34
CA ASP A 274 -20.17 4.95 14.26
C ASP A 274 -19.76 3.69 13.50
N PHE A 275 -18.49 3.31 13.57
CA PHE A 275 -17.90 2.24 12.78
C PHE A 275 -17.36 1.11 13.65
N THR A 276 -16.65 1.44 14.73
CA THR A 276 -15.97 0.45 15.55
C THR A 276 -15.64 0.99 16.95
N PRO A 277 -15.65 0.14 17.99
CA PRO A 277 -15.00 0.47 19.24
C PRO A 277 -13.49 0.69 19.04
N ILE A 278 -12.83 1.29 20.03
CA ILE A 278 -11.38 1.49 20.03
C ILE A 278 -10.76 0.83 21.25
N GLN A 279 -9.48 0.47 21.15
CA GLN A 279 -8.71 -0.10 22.25
C GLN A 279 -7.22 0.17 22.07
N TYR A 280 -6.41 -0.24 23.05
CA TYR A 280 -4.96 -0.33 22.85
C TYR A 280 -4.56 -1.69 22.29
N PRO A 281 -3.52 -1.75 21.43
CA PRO A 281 -3.00 -3.01 20.93
C PRO A 281 -2.35 -3.80 22.08
N ALA A 282 -2.70 -5.08 22.20
CA ALA A 282 -2.28 -5.94 23.29
C ALA A 282 -2.57 -5.36 24.70
N ASP A 283 -3.55 -4.46 24.81
CA ASP A 283 -3.94 -3.74 26.02
C ASP A 283 -2.82 -2.89 26.66
N ASP A 284 -1.79 -2.52 25.87
CA ASP A 284 -0.70 -1.65 26.32
C ASP A 284 -1.12 -0.17 26.34
N GLN A 285 -1.46 0.33 27.53
CA GLN A 285 -1.86 1.72 27.75
C GLN A 285 -0.75 2.75 27.50
N SER A 286 0.51 2.32 27.35
CA SER A 286 1.63 3.21 27.00
C SER A 286 1.80 3.41 25.49
N SER A 287 1.00 2.71 24.68
CA SER A 287 1.07 2.82 23.22
C SER A 287 0.73 4.23 22.73
N SER A 288 1.49 4.72 21.76
CA SER A 288 1.28 6.03 21.13
C SER A 288 0.04 6.10 20.22
N TRP A 289 -0.56 4.94 19.92
CA TRP A 289 -1.70 4.81 19.04
C TRP A 289 -2.80 3.95 19.66
N MET A 290 -4.03 4.44 19.58
CA MET A 290 -5.22 3.60 19.73
C MET A 290 -5.46 2.83 18.43
N THR A 291 -5.98 1.63 18.58
CA THR A 291 -6.37 0.74 17.48
C THR A 291 -7.88 0.58 17.38
N THR A 292 -8.39 0.39 16.16
CA THR A 292 -9.75 -0.09 15.95
C THR A 292 -9.95 -1.46 16.61
N HIS A 293 -11.11 -1.70 17.20
CA HIS A 293 -11.43 -3.00 17.81
C HIS A 293 -11.78 -4.05 16.76
N PHE A 294 -12.50 -3.63 15.72
CA PHE A 294 -12.64 -4.42 14.51
C PHE A 294 -11.34 -4.35 13.70
N ASP A 295 -10.99 -5.46 13.06
CA ASP A 295 -9.97 -5.44 12.03
C ASP A 295 -10.45 -4.65 10.81
N PHE A 296 -9.50 -4.21 9.98
CA PHE A 296 -9.84 -3.42 8.79
C PHE A 296 -10.76 -4.19 7.82
N HIS A 297 -10.63 -5.52 7.72
CA HIS A 297 -11.49 -6.33 6.85
C HIS A 297 -12.98 -6.16 7.17
N SER A 298 -13.32 -5.95 8.44
CA SER A 298 -14.71 -5.77 8.88
C SER A 298 -15.29 -4.40 8.54
N ILE A 299 -14.45 -3.39 8.29
CA ILE A 299 -14.86 -1.99 8.04
C ILE A 299 -14.29 -1.42 6.73
N HIS A 300 -13.78 -2.29 5.85
CA HIS A 300 -13.10 -1.94 4.59
C HIS A 300 -13.93 -1.01 3.71
N ASP A 301 -15.23 -1.24 3.65
CA ASP A 301 -16.15 -0.49 2.78
C ASP A 301 -16.71 0.78 3.44
N ASN A 302 -16.29 1.10 4.68
CA ASN A 302 -16.88 2.19 5.45
C ASN A 302 -15.97 3.40 5.62
N VAL A 303 -14.67 3.17 5.78
CA VAL A 303 -13.68 4.20 6.10
C VAL A 303 -12.45 4.01 5.24
N LEU A 304 -11.77 5.10 4.94
CA LEU A 304 -10.53 5.05 4.19
C LEU A 304 -9.36 4.58 5.05
N LYS A 305 -8.46 3.84 4.40
CA LYS A 305 -7.19 3.40 4.96
C LYS A 305 -6.06 4.02 4.16
N LEU A 306 -5.06 4.54 4.88
CA LEU A 306 -3.76 4.92 4.32
C LEU A 306 -2.75 3.85 4.71
N ASP A 307 -2.21 3.11 3.74
CA ASP A 307 -1.18 2.12 3.98
C ASP A 307 0.22 2.76 3.93
N ILE A 308 0.61 3.28 5.09
CA ILE A 308 1.92 3.87 5.36
C ILE A 308 2.84 2.74 5.84
N LEU A 309 3.42 2.02 4.89
CA LEU A 309 4.20 0.80 5.14
C LEU A 309 5.68 1.13 5.40
N GLY A 310 6.33 0.29 6.21
CA GLY A 310 7.77 0.32 6.41
C GLY A 310 8.42 -0.68 5.46
N HIS A 311 9.46 -0.25 4.74
CA HIS A 311 10.21 -1.06 3.80
C HIS A 311 11.71 -0.78 3.92
N ASP A 312 12.53 -1.78 3.55
CA ASP A 312 13.98 -1.68 3.64
C ASP A 312 14.59 -0.98 2.41
N ASP A 313 14.05 -1.16 1.20
CA ASP A 313 14.56 -0.52 -0.01
C ASP A 313 14.80 1.00 0.12
N PRO A 314 13.86 1.83 0.62
CA PRO A 314 14.11 3.26 0.80
C PRO A 314 15.24 3.53 1.80
N THR A 315 15.38 2.69 2.82
CA THR A 315 16.46 2.77 3.82
C THR A 315 17.81 2.42 3.20
N MET A 316 17.87 1.35 2.40
CA MET A 316 19.08 0.89 1.72
C MET A 316 19.56 1.89 0.67
N ILE A 317 18.66 2.38 -0.19
CA ILE A 317 18.99 3.36 -1.23
C ILE A 317 19.44 4.68 -0.60
N ARG A 318 18.77 5.14 0.47
CA ARG A 318 19.22 6.32 1.23
C ARG A 318 20.63 6.12 1.77
N MET A 319 20.91 4.99 2.42
CA MET A 319 22.25 4.71 2.94
C MET A 319 23.30 4.71 1.82
N LEU A 320 22.99 4.14 0.65
CA LEU A 320 23.87 4.16 -0.52
C LEU A 320 24.11 5.59 -1.03
N GLN A 321 23.08 6.43 -1.08
CA GLN A 321 23.20 7.85 -1.41
C GLN A 321 24.09 8.58 -0.40
N ASP A 322 23.85 8.40 0.91
CA ASP A 322 24.60 9.05 1.99
C ASP A 322 26.09 8.65 1.98
N LEU A 323 26.39 7.41 1.60
CA LEU A 323 27.77 6.89 1.54
C LEU A 323 28.50 7.26 0.24
N SER A 324 27.80 7.30 -0.89
CA SER A 324 28.42 7.54 -2.21
C SER A 324 28.36 8.99 -2.67
N GLY A 325 27.42 9.77 -2.14
CA GLY A 325 27.09 11.12 -2.63
C GLY A 325 26.37 11.14 -3.98
N ILE A 326 25.97 9.97 -4.51
CA ILE A 326 25.28 9.84 -5.80
C ILE A 326 23.77 9.97 -5.58
N ASP A 327 23.12 10.85 -6.34
CA ASP A 327 21.67 10.95 -6.36
C ASP A 327 21.05 9.74 -7.09
N PRO A 328 20.24 8.90 -6.41
CA PRO A 328 19.64 7.71 -7.01
C PRO A 328 18.79 8.01 -8.25
N LYS A 329 18.21 9.21 -8.35
CA LYS A 329 17.40 9.62 -9.51
C LYS A 329 18.21 9.82 -10.78
N THR A 330 19.54 9.89 -10.67
CA THR A 330 20.45 10.02 -11.81
C THR A 330 20.97 8.68 -12.33
N ILE A 331 20.64 7.57 -11.65
CA ILE A 331 21.09 6.23 -12.05
C ILE A 331 20.37 5.82 -13.33
N PRO A 332 21.10 5.45 -14.40
CA PRO A 332 20.51 4.95 -15.63
C PRO A 332 19.79 3.62 -15.39
N VAL A 333 18.56 3.53 -15.90
CA VAL A 333 17.71 2.33 -15.82
C VAL A 333 18.08 1.27 -16.86
N ASP A 334 19.04 1.53 -17.73
CA ASP A 334 19.46 0.64 -18.82
C ASP A 334 20.99 0.43 -18.87
N ASP A 335 21.69 0.69 -17.76
CA ASP A 335 23.12 0.39 -17.66
C ASP A 335 23.39 -1.09 -17.92
N GLN A 336 24.18 -1.36 -18.96
CA GLN A 336 24.39 -2.72 -19.48
C GLN A 336 25.09 -3.62 -18.46
N GLN A 337 26.00 -3.09 -17.62
CA GLN A 337 26.68 -3.90 -16.60
C GLN A 337 25.74 -4.25 -15.46
N THR A 338 24.94 -3.28 -15.01
CA THR A 338 23.91 -3.49 -13.99
C THR A 338 22.86 -4.49 -14.47
N MET A 339 22.36 -4.34 -15.70
CA MET A 339 21.34 -5.25 -16.23
C MET A 339 21.86 -6.67 -16.47
N ARG A 340 23.16 -6.84 -16.73
CA ARG A 340 23.78 -8.17 -16.86
C ARG A 340 23.70 -9.01 -15.58
N ILE A 341 23.61 -8.41 -14.39
CA ILE A 341 23.52 -9.19 -13.15
C ILE A 341 22.26 -10.07 -13.13
N PHE A 342 21.21 -9.70 -13.87
CA PHE A 342 19.97 -10.48 -13.95
C PHE A 342 20.08 -11.73 -14.82
N SER A 343 21.16 -11.89 -15.59
CA SER A 343 21.37 -13.05 -16.48
C SER A 343 22.75 -13.72 -16.34
N SER A 344 23.70 -13.10 -15.62
CA SER A 344 25.06 -13.63 -15.44
C SER A 344 25.78 -12.99 -14.24
N PRO A 345 26.71 -13.69 -13.56
CA PRO A 345 27.61 -13.08 -12.57
C PRO A 345 28.81 -12.35 -13.18
N GLU A 346 28.98 -12.34 -14.51
CA GLU A 346 30.16 -11.77 -15.18
C GLU A 346 30.43 -10.31 -14.79
N ALA A 347 29.38 -9.49 -14.66
CA ALA A 347 29.49 -8.09 -14.27
C ALA A 347 30.02 -7.89 -12.83
N LEU A 348 29.95 -8.92 -11.99
CA LEU A 348 30.51 -8.93 -10.63
C LEU A 348 31.96 -9.42 -10.58
N GLY A 349 32.50 -9.93 -11.69
CA GLY A 349 33.87 -10.45 -11.77
C GLY A 349 34.08 -11.80 -11.07
N VAL A 350 33.02 -12.60 -10.88
CA VAL A 350 33.06 -13.93 -10.26
C VAL A 350 32.45 -14.99 -11.18
N THR A 351 32.83 -16.26 -11.01
CA THR A 351 32.25 -17.36 -11.80
C THR A 351 31.02 -17.98 -11.13
N GLU A 352 30.22 -18.71 -11.92
CA GLU A 352 29.05 -19.42 -11.41
C GLU A 352 29.42 -20.43 -10.32
N GLU A 353 30.58 -21.06 -10.42
CA GLU A 353 31.08 -22.03 -9.43
C GLU A 353 31.50 -21.37 -8.11
N GLU A 354 32.00 -20.13 -8.14
CA GLU A 354 32.43 -19.41 -6.94
C GLU A 354 31.24 -19.00 -6.07
N ILE A 355 30.12 -18.62 -6.69
CA ILE A 355 28.91 -18.17 -5.99
C ILE A 355 27.78 -19.21 -5.99
N LEU A 356 27.97 -20.34 -6.67
CA LEU A 356 26.97 -21.40 -6.83
C LEU A 356 25.64 -20.87 -7.40
N ALA A 357 25.71 -19.98 -8.39
CA ALA A 357 24.56 -19.36 -9.04
C ALA A 357 24.88 -18.89 -10.46
N LYS A 358 23.92 -19.00 -11.37
CA LYS A 358 24.06 -18.55 -12.77
C LYS A 358 23.78 -17.06 -12.99
N THR A 359 23.25 -16.37 -11.98
CA THR A 359 22.92 -14.94 -12.02
C THR A 359 23.61 -14.20 -10.89
N GLY A 360 23.79 -12.89 -11.05
CA GLY A 360 24.40 -11.98 -10.08
C GLY A 360 23.42 -11.31 -9.11
N THR A 361 22.18 -11.78 -8.97
CA THR A 361 21.12 -11.08 -8.21
C THR A 361 21.10 -11.37 -6.70
N PHE A 362 22.13 -12.00 -6.14
CA PHE A 362 22.19 -12.23 -4.69
C PHE A 362 22.07 -10.92 -3.89
N GLY A 363 21.14 -10.87 -2.94
CA GLY A 363 20.90 -9.69 -2.12
C GLY A 363 20.09 -8.58 -2.81
N VAL A 364 19.77 -8.71 -4.11
CA VAL A 364 18.85 -7.80 -4.79
C VAL A 364 17.42 -8.08 -4.29
N PRO A 365 16.67 -7.07 -3.80
CA PRO A 365 15.29 -7.23 -3.36
C PRO A 365 14.45 -7.96 -4.42
N GLU A 366 13.61 -8.90 -3.98
CA GLU A 366 12.81 -9.83 -4.81
C GLU A 366 13.64 -10.83 -5.66
N PHE A 367 14.60 -10.34 -6.44
CA PHE A 367 15.36 -11.12 -7.43
C PHE A 367 16.42 -12.06 -6.85
N GLY A 368 16.83 -11.87 -5.59
CA GLY A 368 17.84 -12.71 -4.93
C GLY A 368 17.33 -14.04 -4.37
N THR A 369 16.02 -14.26 -4.35
CA THR A 369 15.43 -15.50 -3.79
C THR A 369 15.78 -16.72 -4.62
N GLY A 370 15.84 -17.92 -4.00
CA GLY A 370 16.13 -19.15 -4.73
C GLY A 370 15.11 -19.45 -5.84
N PHE A 371 13.84 -19.10 -5.63
CA PHE A 371 12.78 -19.26 -6.62
C PHE A 371 12.96 -18.31 -7.82
N VAL A 372 13.15 -17.01 -7.56
CA VAL A 372 13.27 -16.03 -8.66
C VAL A 372 14.57 -16.19 -9.42
N ARG A 373 15.68 -16.54 -8.77
CA ARG A 373 16.92 -16.87 -9.48
C ARG A 373 16.74 -18.02 -10.45
N GLN A 374 15.99 -19.06 -10.09
CA GLN A 374 15.64 -20.14 -11.01
C GLN A 374 14.76 -19.69 -12.19
N MET A 375 13.96 -18.63 -12.03
CA MET A 375 13.16 -18.06 -13.13
C MET A 375 13.99 -17.18 -14.09
N LEU A 376 15.09 -16.60 -13.60
CA LEU A 376 16.03 -15.81 -14.40
C LEU A 376 16.99 -16.68 -15.22
N GLU A 377 17.27 -17.89 -14.74
CA GLU A 377 17.99 -18.96 -15.47
C GLU A 377 17.21 -19.49 -16.67
#